data_AF-A0A7V9HJ65-F1
#
_entry.id   AF-A0A7V9HJ65-F1
#
_cell.length_a   1.000
_cell.length_b   1.000
_cell.length_c   1.000
_cell.angle_alpha   90.00
_cell.angle_beta   90.00
_cell.angle_gamma   90.00
#
_symmetry.space_group_name_H-M   'P 1'
#
loop_
_entity.id
_entity.type
_entity.pdbx_description
1 polymer ?
#
loop_
_entity_poly.entity_id
_entity_poly.type
_entity_poly.pdbx_seq_one_letter_code
_entity_poly.pdbx_strand_id
1 'polypeptide(L)' 'DALRQNFFSVPKACLRASPLPKTHGWGLRFDDQGRVALCAMDSPAYQDAVTGRLPGITVVKAMRSRRA' A
#
# COMPACT_ATOMS: atom_id res chain seq x y z
N ASP A 1 17.19 8.28 15.96
CA ASP A 1 15.75 8.33 15.55
C ASP A 1 15.23 9.66 15.02
N ALA A 2 15.58 10.82 15.59
CA ALA A 2 15.03 12.11 15.17
C ALA A 2 15.13 12.41 13.66
N LEU A 3 16.27 12.09 13.02
CA LEU A 3 16.45 12.26 11.57
C LEU A 3 15.56 11.34 10.74
N ARG A 4 15.35 10.10 11.17
CA ARG A 4 14.45 9.14 10.50
C ARG A 4 13.00 9.61 10.60
N GLN A 5 12.57 10.03 11.79
CA GLN A 5 11.22 10.58 12.00
C GLN A 5 11.00 11.85 11.17
N ASN A 6 11.97 12.77 11.15
CA ASN A 6 11.90 13.97 10.33
C ASN A 6 11.89 13.63 8.82
N PHE A 7 12.69 12.65 8.40
CA PHE A 7 12.71 12.19 7.01
C PHE A 7 11.35 11.63 6.56
N PHE A 8 10.65 10.87 7.40
CA PHE A 8 9.33 10.30 7.11
C PHE A 8 8.15 11.21 7.51
N SER A 9 8.41 12.42 8.02
CA SER A 9 7.36 13.40 8.37
C SER A 9 6.58 13.90 7.14
N VAL A 10 7.22 13.88 5.97
CA VAL A 10 6.61 14.20 4.68
C VAL A 10 6.43 12.92 3.88
N PRO A 11 5.25 12.68 3.27
CA PRO A 11 5.05 11.57 2.35
C PRO A 11 6.13 11.57 1.25
N LYS A 12 6.94 10.51 1.21
CA LYS A 12 7.95 10.35 0.16
C LYS A 12 7.28 9.92 -1.15
N ALA A 13 7.93 10.22 -2.28
CA ALA A 13 7.51 9.69 -3.56
C ALA A 13 7.38 8.17 -3.44
N CYS A 14 6.15 7.68 -3.60
CA CYS A 14 5.89 6.26 -3.61
C CYS A 14 6.67 5.63 -4.78
N LEU A 15 6.98 4.34 -4.62
CA LEU A 15 7.34 3.46 -5.74
C LEU A 15 6.59 3.94 -6.99
N ARG A 16 7.26 4.08 -8.15
CA ARG A 16 6.63 4.50 -9.42
C ARG A 16 5.47 3.58 -9.90
N ALA A 17 5.05 2.65 -9.06
CA ALA A 17 3.93 1.74 -9.16
C ALA A 17 2.57 2.31 -8.73
N SER A 18 2.42 3.62 -8.44
CA SER A 18 1.10 4.18 -8.06
C SER A 18 -0.05 3.87 -9.04
N PRO A 19 0.14 3.72 -10.37
CA PRO A 19 -0.94 3.29 -11.27
C PRO A 19 -1.49 1.90 -10.99
N LEU A 20 -0.71 0.99 -10.39
CA LEU A 20 -1.13 -0.39 -10.13
C LEU A 20 -2.33 -0.44 -9.15
N PRO A 21 -2.23 0.10 -7.92
CA PRO A 21 -3.36 0.12 -6.99
C PRO A 21 -4.41 1.17 -7.34
N LYS A 22 -4.04 2.26 -8.03
CA LYS A 22 -4.98 3.35 -8.34
C LYS A 22 -5.90 3.06 -9.52
N THR A 23 -5.37 2.43 -10.57
CA THR A 23 -6.06 2.26 -11.86
C THR A 23 -6.36 0.80 -12.15
N HIS A 24 -5.43 -0.10 -11.79
CA HIS A 24 -5.49 -1.51 -12.18
C HIS A 24 -5.97 -2.43 -11.05
N GLY A 25 -6.33 -1.89 -9.88
CA GLY A 25 -6.90 -2.64 -8.76
C GLY A 25 -5.91 -3.49 -7.96
N TRP A 26 -4.61 -3.43 -8.23
CA TRP A 26 -3.62 -4.27 -7.54
C TRP A 26 -3.46 -3.89 -6.07
N GLY A 27 -3.20 -4.88 -5.22
CA GLY A 27 -2.71 -4.68 -3.86
C GLY A 27 -1.19 -4.53 -3.81
N LEU A 28 -0.71 -3.62 -2.98
CA LEU A 28 0.69 -3.55 -2.56
C LEU A 28 0.75 -3.96 -1.08
N ARG A 29 1.34 -5.12 -0.81
CA ARG A 29 1.48 -5.64 0.56
C ARG A 29 2.89 -5.32 1.06
N PHE A 30 2.95 -4.64 2.21
CA PHE A 30 4.17 -4.29 2.90
C PHE A 30 4.33 -5.19 4.12
N ASP A 31 5.54 -5.70 4.35
CA ASP A 31 5.86 -6.39 5.60
C ASP A 31 6.65 -5.49 6.56
N ASP A 32 6.89 -6.01 7.76
CA ASP A 32 7.63 -5.37 8.84
C ASP A 32 9.11 -5.10 8.50
N GLN A 33 9.67 -5.88 7.56
CA GLN A 33 11.02 -5.71 7.03
C GLN A 33 11.09 -4.68 5.90
N GLY A 34 9.96 -4.05 5.53
CA GLY A 34 9.88 -3.04 4.48
C GLY A 34 9.93 -3.61 3.06
N ARG A 35 9.71 -4.91 2.88
CA ARG A 35 9.59 -5.53 1.56
C ARG A 35 8.18 -5.32 1.02
N VAL A 36 8.07 -5.28 -0.31
CA VAL A 36 6.80 -5.10 -1.02
C VAL A 36 6.53 -6.28 -1.93
N ALA A 37 5.32 -6.83 -1.83
CA ALA A 37 4.79 -7.81 -2.75
C ALA A 37 3.58 -7.25 -3.51
N LEU A 38 3.53 -7.54 -4.81
CA LEU A 38 2.33 -7.32 -5.62
C LEU A 38 1.30 -8.40 -5.36
N CYS A 39 0.05 -8.00 -5.19
CA CYS A 39 -1.06 -8.89 -4.91
C CYS A 39 -2.18 -8.61 -5.92
N ALA A 40 -2.52 -9.62 -6.74
CA ALA A 40 -3.58 -9.48 -7.72
C ALA A 40 -4.96 -9.42 -7.02
N MET A 41 -5.86 -8.60 -7.53
CA MET A 41 -7.15 -8.31 -6.87
C MET A 41 -8.10 -9.50 -6.80
N ASP A 42 -7.94 -10.45 -7.71
CA ASP A 42 -8.65 -11.72 -7.81
C ASP A 42 -8.07 -12.79 -6.88
N SER A 43 -6.91 -12.55 -6.26
CA SER A 43 -6.31 -13.51 -5.35
C SER A 43 -7.10 -13.64 -4.03
N PRO A 44 -7.19 -14.85 -3.45
CA PRO A 44 -7.81 -15.04 -2.14
C PRO A 44 -7.19 -14.16 -1.06
N ALA A 45 -5.86 -14.02 -1.07
CA ALA A 45 -5.14 -13.20 -0.10
C ALA A 45 -5.52 -11.71 -0.17
N TYR A 46 -5.77 -11.17 -1.37
CA TYR A 46 -6.28 -9.80 -1.51
C TYR A 46 -7.68 -9.69 -0.92
N GLN A 47 -8.56 -10.64 -1.24
CA GLN A 47 -9.94 -10.66 -0.76
C GLN A 47 -10.03 -10.81 0.76
N ASP A 48 -9.23 -11.68 1.36
CA ASP A 48 -9.16 -11.86 2.81
C ASP A 48 -8.66 -10.60 3.52
N ALA A 49 -7.67 -9.91 2.93
CA ALA A 49 -7.18 -8.64 3.48
C ALA A 49 -8.25 -7.54 3.43
N VAL A 50 -8.89 -7.32 2.27
CA VAL A 50 -9.87 -6.22 2.12
C VAL A 50 -11.19 -6.48 2.85
N THR A 51 -11.54 -7.75 3.10
CA THR A 51 -12.74 -8.13 3.88
C THR A 51 -12.48 -8.23 5.39
N GLY A 52 -11.23 -8.04 5.84
CA GLY A 52 -10.86 -8.13 7.25
C GLY A 52 -10.78 -9.56 7.80
N ARG A 53 -10.78 -10.58 6.92
CA ARG A 53 -10.56 -11.98 7.31
C ARG A 53 -9.10 -12.27 7.66
N LEU A 54 -8.17 -11.45 7.18
CA LEU A 54 -6.75 -11.58 7.49
C LEU A 54 -6.37 -10.63 8.65
N PRO A 55 -6.13 -11.15 9.88
CA PRO A 55 -5.82 -10.31 11.04
C PRO A 55 -4.44 -9.66 10.92
N GLY A 56 -4.25 -8.54 11.61
CA GLY A 56 -2.95 -7.85 11.68
C GLY A 56 -2.57 -7.05 10.43
N ILE A 57 -3.50 -6.88 9.48
CA ILE A 57 -3.28 -6.06 8.29
C ILE A 57 -4.04 -4.74 8.40
N THR A 58 -3.33 -3.64 8.17
CA THR A 58 -3.93 -2.32 7.99
C THR A 58 -4.15 -2.07 6.50
N VAL A 59 -5.41 -2.02 6.07
CA VAL A 59 -5.77 -1.72 4.68
C VAL A 59 -5.91 -0.21 4.51
N VAL A 60 -5.13 0.36 3.59
CA VAL A 60 -5.19 1.79 3.24
C VAL A 60 -5.62 1.96 1.79
N LYS A 61 -6.42 3.00 1.52
CA LYS A 61 -6.82 3.33 0.14
C LYS A 61 -5.64 3.87 -0.66
N ALA A 62 -5.55 3.49 -1.92
CA ALA A 62 -4.57 4.05 -2.85
C ALA A 62 -4.76 5.57 -2.97
N MET A 63 -3.64 6.29 -3.12
CA MET A 63 -3.64 7.76 -3.19
C MET A 63 -4.51 8.25 -4.35
N ARG A 64 -5.52 9.08 -4.07
CA ARG A 64 -6.33 9.71 -5.13
C ARG A 64 -5.50 10.78 -5.84
N SER A 65 -5.50 10.81 -7.17
CA SER A 65 -4.98 11.97 -7.90
C SER A 65 -5.92 13.15 -7.63
N ARG A 66 -5.42 14.23 -7.04
CA ARG A 66 -6.06 15.54 -7.19
C ARG A 66 -5.86 15.95 -8.65
N ARG A 67 -6.93 15.99 -9.44
CA ARG A 67 -6.90 16.79 -10.66
C ARG A 67 -6.87 18.25 -10.18
N ALA A 68 -5.92 19.02 -10.71
CA ALA A 68 -5.99 20.48 -10.65
C ALA A 68 -7.17 20.95 -11.49
#